data_AF-A0A4W5MV81-F1
#
_entry.id   AF-A0A4W5MV81-F1
#
_cell.length_a   1.000
_cell.length_b   1.000
_cell.length_c   1.000
_cell.angle_alpha   90.00
_cell.angle_beta   90.00
_cell.angle_gamma   90.00
#
_symmetry.space_group_name_H-M   'P 1'
#
loop_
_entity.id
_entity.type
_entity.pdbx_description
1 polymer ?
#
loop_
_entity_poly.entity_id
_entity_poly.type
_entity_poly.pdbx_seq_one_letter_code
_entity_poly.pdbx_strand_id
1 'polypeptide(L)'
;MAPRVQLEKAAWRWVESVRPEDIHREHIEIAYRICVPPCKRGACRRNCKGNPNCLVGIGEHAWLGEINENSFHNIDDPNSERRDKNTFVGLTNLGATCYVNTFLQVWFHNLELRRTLYLCQNARAEEHNMDSDYEPRSICEHLQYLFALLQNSNRRYIDPSGLVKALGLDTGQQQDAQEFSKLFLSLLEDTLSKQKNPNLQNVIQLQFCGQMSYVTVCNQCGRASPLPSRYYELELNIQGHKNLTECVTEFLKEEKLDGDNRYFCESCQSKQNATRRIKLHSLPRVLNLQLMRFVFDRQTGHKKKLNTFISFPEQLDMGPFLEGKEDEKCVYELSAVLIHRGVSAYSGHYIAHVRDARTSDWYKFNDEEIEKMEGKKLQLGIEEDIAETKSQTRKPKCSKGYHCSRNAYMLVYKCHREEDTDPMETNVDVPGFLQRLVDRDNRKFEEWCLEMADMRKQSVDKGKAKHEEVKELYELLPAEDGQQYEFVPLEWLKKWLDDSTVNTILLETCQK
;
A
#
# COMPACT_ATOMS: atom_id res chain seq x y z
N MET A 1 -31.45 -27.41 -43.95
CA MET A 1 -31.34 -26.37 -44.99
C MET A 1 -30.72 -26.99 -46.23
N ALA A 2 -31.26 -26.77 -47.43
CA ALA A 2 -30.68 -27.30 -48.66
C ALA A 2 -29.25 -26.73 -48.87
N PRO A 3 -28.28 -27.53 -49.37
CA PRO A 3 -26.93 -27.04 -49.69
C PRO A 3 -26.96 -25.80 -50.58
N ARG A 4 -26.03 -24.86 -50.37
CA ARG A 4 -25.92 -23.58 -51.09
C ARG A 4 -26.11 -23.70 -52.61
N VAL A 5 -25.52 -24.73 -53.19
CA VAL A 5 -25.55 -25.02 -54.64
C VAL A 5 -26.97 -25.30 -55.13
N GLN A 6 -27.80 -25.96 -54.32
CA GLN A 6 -29.20 -26.25 -54.66
C GLN A 6 -30.06 -24.97 -54.59
N LEU A 7 -29.79 -24.10 -53.62
CA LEU A 7 -30.49 -22.82 -53.47
C LEU A 7 -30.12 -21.83 -54.58
N GLU A 8 -28.85 -21.75 -54.98
CA GLU A 8 -28.42 -20.90 -56.11
C GLU A 8 -29.01 -21.40 -57.44
N LYS A 9 -29.02 -22.71 -57.68
CA LYS A 9 -29.63 -23.28 -58.89
C LYS A 9 -31.15 -23.05 -58.93
N ALA A 10 -31.83 -23.16 -57.80
CA ALA A 10 -33.27 -22.89 -57.71
C ALA A 10 -33.59 -21.40 -57.94
N ALA A 11 -32.77 -20.49 -57.41
CA ALA A 11 -32.96 -19.05 -57.50
C ALA A 11 -32.88 -18.52 -58.95
N TRP A 12 -32.07 -19.13 -59.80
CA TRP A 12 -31.87 -18.69 -61.19
C TRP A 12 -32.59 -19.54 -62.24
N ARG A 13 -33.33 -20.57 -61.81
CA ARG A 13 -33.97 -21.54 -62.72
C ARG A 13 -34.94 -20.90 -63.72
N TRP A 14 -35.58 -19.80 -63.33
CA TRP A 14 -36.54 -19.08 -64.18
C TRP A 14 -35.89 -18.44 -65.42
N VAL A 15 -34.58 -18.17 -65.41
CA VAL A 15 -33.85 -17.59 -66.55
C VAL A 15 -33.84 -18.51 -67.76
N GLU A 16 -33.97 -19.82 -67.56
CA GLU A 16 -34.05 -20.80 -68.65
C GLU A 16 -35.38 -20.70 -69.44
N SER A 17 -36.41 -20.09 -68.85
CA SER A 17 -37.77 -20.06 -69.39
C SER A 17 -38.37 -18.66 -69.61
N VAL A 18 -37.79 -17.62 -69.00
CA VAL A 18 -38.30 -16.24 -69.05
C VAL A 18 -37.40 -15.39 -69.94
N ARG A 19 -37.98 -14.69 -70.90
CA ARG A 19 -37.24 -13.79 -71.81
C ARG A 19 -36.88 -12.48 -71.10
N PRO A 20 -35.81 -11.78 -71.52
CA PRO A 20 -35.38 -10.53 -70.89
C PRO A 20 -36.47 -9.46 -70.80
N GLU A 21 -37.38 -9.39 -71.78
CA GLU A 21 -38.49 -8.42 -71.79
C GLU A 21 -39.58 -8.70 -70.74
N ASP A 22 -39.68 -9.96 -70.28
CA ASP A 22 -40.75 -10.47 -69.41
C ASP A 22 -40.27 -10.58 -67.93
N ILE A 23 -39.14 -9.96 -67.58
CA ILE A 23 -38.57 -9.99 -66.23
C ILE A 23 -39.34 -9.04 -65.31
N HIS A 24 -40.14 -9.62 -64.42
CA HIS A 24 -40.86 -8.91 -63.37
C HIS A 24 -40.20 -9.02 -61.99
N ARG A 25 -40.67 -8.21 -61.03
CA ARG A 25 -40.15 -8.10 -59.66
C ARG A 25 -40.07 -9.46 -58.93
N GLU A 26 -41.05 -10.32 -59.12
CA GLU A 26 -41.08 -11.68 -58.55
C GLU A 26 -39.84 -12.53 -58.94
N HIS A 27 -39.36 -12.39 -60.18
CA HIS A 27 -38.18 -13.10 -60.67
C HIS A 27 -36.91 -12.59 -59.99
N ILE A 28 -36.85 -11.28 -59.73
CA ILE A 28 -35.76 -10.63 -58.99
C ILE A 28 -35.80 -11.10 -57.53
N GLU A 29 -36.97 -11.12 -56.88
CA GLU A 29 -37.16 -11.57 -55.50
C GLU A 29 -36.77 -13.05 -55.31
N ILE A 30 -37.07 -13.91 -56.30
CA ILE A 30 -36.64 -15.32 -56.33
C ILE A 30 -35.12 -15.45 -56.53
N ALA A 31 -34.54 -14.70 -57.47
CA ALA A 31 -33.10 -14.73 -57.76
C ALA A 31 -32.24 -14.30 -56.56
N TYR A 32 -32.70 -13.27 -55.86
CA TYR A 32 -32.03 -12.77 -54.65
C TYR A 32 -32.47 -13.51 -53.37
N ARG A 33 -33.45 -14.42 -53.44
CA ARG A 33 -33.93 -15.26 -52.33
C ARG A 33 -34.52 -14.44 -51.18
N ILE A 34 -35.23 -13.39 -51.52
CA ILE A 34 -35.73 -12.37 -50.58
C ILE A 34 -36.81 -12.97 -49.66
N CYS A 35 -37.70 -13.81 -50.21
CA CYS A 35 -38.78 -14.45 -49.46
C CYS A 35 -38.36 -15.75 -48.73
N VAL A 36 -37.06 -16.06 -48.62
CA VAL A 36 -36.60 -17.25 -47.87
C VAL A 36 -36.69 -16.97 -46.37
N PRO A 37 -37.34 -17.83 -45.56
CA PRO A 37 -37.47 -17.61 -44.13
C PRO A 37 -36.12 -17.45 -43.42
N PRO A 38 -36.05 -16.64 -42.36
CA PRO A 38 -34.84 -16.48 -41.56
C PRO A 38 -34.33 -17.80 -41.00
N CYS A 39 -33.01 -17.89 -40.84
CA CYS A 39 -32.38 -19.07 -40.26
C CYS A 39 -32.70 -19.17 -38.76
N LYS A 40 -33.23 -20.31 -38.31
CA LYS A 40 -33.45 -20.56 -36.88
C LYS A 40 -32.12 -20.72 -36.12
N ARG A 41 -32.01 -20.10 -34.95
CA ARG A 41 -30.87 -20.26 -34.02
C ARG A 41 -30.75 -21.72 -33.57
N GLY A 42 -29.53 -22.22 -33.45
CA GLY A 42 -29.23 -23.64 -33.16
C GLY A 42 -29.26 -24.57 -34.38
N ALA A 43 -30.07 -24.28 -35.40
CA ALA A 43 -30.06 -25.03 -36.67
C ALA A 43 -28.98 -24.52 -37.66
N CYS A 44 -28.59 -23.25 -37.54
CA CYS A 44 -27.49 -22.64 -38.27
C CYS A 44 -26.32 -22.34 -37.31
N ARG A 45 -25.08 -22.56 -37.75
CA ARG A 45 -23.86 -22.35 -36.92
C ARG A 45 -23.05 -21.10 -37.28
N ARG A 46 -23.34 -20.45 -38.41
CA ARG A 46 -22.63 -19.26 -38.92
C ARG A 46 -23.48 -18.50 -39.92
N ASN A 47 -23.13 -17.25 -40.21
CA ASN A 47 -23.81 -16.45 -41.23
C ASN A 47 -23.76 -17.17 -42.58
N CYS A 48 -24.92 -17.57 -43.10
CA CYS A 48 -24.97 -18.46 -44.25
C CYS A 48 -25.06 -17.66 -45.55
N LYS A 49 -24.06 -17.81 -46.42
CA LYS A 49 -23.99 -17.11 -47.72
C LYS A 49 -25.15 -17.39 -48.69
N GLY A 50 -25.99 -18.38 -48.40
CA GLY A 50 -27.09 -18.83 -49.25
C GLY A 50 -28.47 -18.30 -48.86
N ASN A 51 -28.60 -17.59 -47.73
CA ASN A 51 -29.84 -16.96 -47.29
C ASN A 51 -29.53 -15.51 -46.89
N PRO A 52 -30.04 -14.51 -47.63
CA PRO A 52 -29.82 -13.11 -47.30
C PRO A 52 -30.44 -12.71 -45.94
N ASN A 53 -31.46 -13.43 -45.47
CA ASN A 53 -32.13 -13.19 -44.19
C ASN A 53 -31.48 -13.93 -43.01
N CYS A 54 -30.25 -14.42 -43.16
CA CYS A 54 -29.55 -15.11 -42.08
C CYS A 54 -28.89 -14.11 -41.13
N LEU A 55 -29.39 -14.02 -39.90
CA LEU A 55 -28.83 -13.17 -38.85
C LEU A 55 -28.00 -13.96 -37.82
N VAL A 56 -27.66 -15.21 -38.13
CA VAL A 56 -26.86 -16.06 -37.24
C VAL A 56 -25.37 -15.83 -37.44
N GLY A 57 -24.58 -15.82 -36.38
CA GLY A 57 -23.13 -15.64 -36.41
C GLY A 57 -22.68 -14.24 -36.83
N ILE A 58 -23.48 -13.22 -36.51
CA ILE A 58 -23.16 -11.81 -36.74
C ILE A 58 -22.72 -11.10 -35.44
N GLY A 59 -22.76 -11.80 -34.30
CA GLY A 59 -22.38 -11.28 -32.97
C GLY A 59 -23.51 -11.40 -31.94
N GLU A 60 -24.65 -11.96 -32.35
CA GLU A 60 -25.92 -11.99 -31.62
C GLU A 60 -25.94 -12.71 -30.29
N HIS A 61 -24.87 -13.42 -29.96
CA HIS A 61 -24.69 -14.00 -28.65
C HIS A 61 -24.35 -12.95 -27.58
N ALA A 62 -23.75 -11.81 -27.96
CA ALA A 62 -23.41 -10.73 -27.05
C ALA A 62 -24.63 -9.89 -26.64
N TRP A 63 -25.62 -9.72 -27.51
CA TRP A 63 -26.82 -8.90 -27.28
C TRP A 63 -28.13 -9.66 -27.11
N LEU A 64 -28.12 -11.00 -27.20
CA LEU A 64 -29.31 -11.84 -26.92
C LEU A 64 -29.04 -12.90 -25.84
N GLY A 65 -27.90 -12.82 -25.16
CA GLY A 65 -27.53 -13.65 -24.01
C GLY A 65 -27.93 -13.03 -22.68
N GLU A 66 -27.64 -13.70 -21.57
CA GLU A 66 -27.82 -13.11 -20.24
C GLU A 66 -26.86 -11.93 -20.03
N ILE A 67 -27.40 -10.81 -19.54
CA ILE A 67 -26.64 -9.60 -19.27
C ILE A 67 -25.78 -9.82 -18.03
N ASN A 68 -24.47 -9.91 -18.20
CA ASN A 68 -23.54 -9.83 -17.07
C ASN A 68 -23.40 -8.36 -16.65
N GLU A 69 -24.01 -7.97 -15.53
CA GLU A 69 -23.97 -6.59 -15.02
C GLU A 69 -22.53 -6.09 -14.77
N ASN A 70 -21.61 -7.01 -14.45
CA ASN A 70 -20.20 -6.70 -14.25
C ASN A 70 -19.50 -6.20 -15.52
N SER A 71 -20.08 -6.44 -16.70
CA SER A 71 -19.54 -5.96 -17.98
C SER A 71 -19.71 -4.46 -18.19
N PHE A 72 -20.56 -3.81 -17.40
CA PHE A 72 -20.88 -2.38 -17.51
C PHE A 72 -20.27 -1.54 -16.38
N HIS A 73 -19.49 -2.17 -15.50
CA HIS A 73 -18.76 -1.50 -14.44
C HIS A 73 -17.41 -0.99 -14.96
N ASN A 74 -17.43 0.16 -15.62
CA ASN A 74 -16.21 0.95 -15.81
C ASN A 74 -15.85 1.78 -14.56
N ILE A 75 -16.70 1.69 -13.53
CA ILE A 75 -16.58 2.36 -12.23
C ILE A 75 -16.49 1.24 -11.19
N ASP A 76 -15.41 1.23 -10.43
CA ASP A 76 -15.21 0.29 -9.33
C ASP A 76 -16.29 0.46 -8.24
N ASP A 77 -16.52 -0.58 -7.44
CA ASP A 77 -17.48 -0.50 -6.34
C ASP A 77 -16.98 0.47 -5.27
N PRO A 78 -17.65 1.60 -4.99
CA PRO A 78 -17.21 2.51 -3.95
C PRO A 78 -17.16 1.86 -2.55
N ASN A 79 -17.88 0.74 -2.34
CA ASN A 79 -17.80 0.01 -1.08
C ASN A 79 -16.47 -0.74 -0.89
N SER A 80 -15.66 -0.97 -1.94
CA SER A 80 -14.31 -1.53 -1.77
C SER A 80 -13.37 -0.57 -1.05
N GLU A 81 -13.69 0.73 -1.08
CA GLU A 81 -12.99 1.80 -0.37
C GLU A 81 -13.42 1.93 1.09
N ARG A 82 -14.48 1.23 1.48
CA ARG A 82 -15.02 1.27 2.84
C ARG A 82 -14.20 0.37 3.76
N ARG A 83 -13.88 0.89 4.93
CA ARG A 83 -13.22 0.15 6.01
C ARG A 83 -14.18 -0.89 6.60
N ASP A 84 -13.71 -2.13 6.67
CA ASP A 84 -14.40 -3.16 7.45
C ASP A 84 -14.44 -2.83 8.95
N LYS A 85 -15.47 -3.31 9.64
CA LYS A 85 -15.55 -3.11 11.09
C LYS A 85 -14.35 -3.75 11.80
N ASN A 86 -13.75 -3.01 12.74
CA ASN A 86 -12.62 -3.46 13.57
C ASN A 86 -11.31 -3.76 12.81
N THR A 87 -11.13 -3.28 11.57
CA THR A 87 -9.84 -3.30 10.88
C THR A 87 -9.08 -2.00 11.08
N PHE A 88 -7.78 -1.91 10.77
CA PHE A 88 -7.04 -0.64 10.78
C PHE A 88 -7.11 0.06 9.41
N VAL A 89 -6.68 1.33 9.37
CA VAL A 89 -6.67 2.16 8.17
C VAL A 89 -5.28 2.14 7.54
N GLY A 90 -5.22 1.90 6.22
CA GLY A 90 -4.01 2.00 5.42
C GLY A 90 -3.61 3.44 5.07
N LEU A 91 -2.48 3.59 4.39
CA LEU A 91 -2.01 4.87 3.87
C LEU A 91 -1.72 4.75 2.39
N THR A 92 -2.22 5.70 1.60
CA THR A 92 -1.99 5.70 0.15
C THR A 92 -0.49 5.79 -0.15
N ASN A 93 -0.01 4.98 -1.09
CA ASN A 93 1.34 5.13 -1.63
C ASN A 93 1.35 6.17 -2.74
N LEU A 94 2.02 7.30 -2.50
CA LEU A 94 2.07 8.42 -3.44
C LEU A 94 3.16 8.24 -4.53
N GLY A 95 3.70 7.03 -4.67
CA GLY A 95 4.74 6.65 -5.63
C GLY A 95 5.88 5.92 -4.92
N ALA A 96 6.78 6.69 -4.30
CA ALA A 96 7.97 6.19 -3.62
C ALA A 96 7.92 6.41 -2.08
N THR A 97 6.73 6.58 -1.50
CA THR A 97 6.55 7.03 -0.10
C THR A 97 6.32 5.91 0.91
N CYS A 98 6.53 4.63 0.55
CA CYS A 98 6.29 3.49 1.44
C CYS A 98 7.13 3.54 2.74
N TYR A 99 8.32 4.14 2.70
CA TYR A 99 9.15 4.36 3.90
C TYR A 99 8.45 5.31 4.90
N VAL A 100 7.77 6.35 4.41
CA VAL A 100 6.98 7.27 5.23
C VAL A 100 5.78 6.54 5.84
N ASN A 101 5.02 5.82 5.01
CA ASN A 101 3.83 5.07 5.45
C ASN A 101 4.16 4.07 6.57
N THR A 102 5.25 3.32 6.41
CA THR A 102 5.74 2.36 7.39
C THR A 102 6.01 3.01 8.74
N PHE A 103 6.73 4.14 8.79
CA PHE A 103 7.01 4.83 10.05
C PHE A 103 5.78 5.51 10.65
N LEU A 104 4.90 6.10 9.82
CA LEU A 104 3.65 6.69 10.30
C LEU A 104 2.78 5.65 11.01
N GLN A 105 2.68 4.43 10.46
CA GLN A 105 1.96 3.33 11.10
C GLN A 105 2.63 2.93 12.42
N VAL A 106 3.96 2.77 12.45
CA VAL A 106 4.69 2.44 13.68
C VAL A 106 4.50 3.50 14.77
N TRP A 107 4.59 4.78 14.43
CA TRP A 107 4.41 5.89 15.36
C TRP A 107 2.95 6.06 15.80
N PHE A 108 1.98 5.83 14.92
CA PHE A 108 0.55 5.85 15.27
C PHE A 108 0.20 4.78 16.31
N HIS A 109 0.84 3.61 16.24
CA HIS A 109 0.64 2.53 17.20
C HIS A 109 1.46 2.71 18.49
N ASN A 110 2.34 3.72 18.57
CA ASN A 110 2.86 4.20 19.85
C ASN A 110 1.77 5.05 20.53
N LEU A 111 0.99 4.41 21.41
CA LEU A 111 -0.17 5.04 22.07
C LEU A 111 0.21 6.30 22.85
N GLU A 112 1.39 6.32 23.47
CA GLU A 112 1.84 7.46 24.27
C GLU A 112 2.21 8.67 23.41
N LEU A 113 2.88 8.41 22.28
CA LEU A 113 3.12 9.43 21.26
C LEU A 113 1.79 9.94 20.68
N ARG A 114 0.86 9.05 20.35
CA ARG A 114 -0.45 9.42 19.81
C ARG A 114 -1.26 10.28 20.78
N ARG A 115 -1.37 9.86 22.05
CA ARG A 115 -2.01 10.64 23.13
C ARG A 115 -1.43 12.04 23.24
N THR A 116 -0.11 12.10 23.29
CA THR A 116 0.61 13.36 23.47
C THR A 116 0.40 14.27 22.28
N LEU A 117 0.45 13.76 21.05
CA LEU A 117 0.16 14.54 19.86
C LEU A 117 -1.27 15.11 19.88
N TYR A 118 -2.27 14.38 20.37
CA TYR A 118 -3.63 14.91 20.52
C TYR A 118 -3.78 16.03 21.55
N LEU A 119 -2.82 16.18 22.48
CA LEU A 119 -2.80 17.28 23.44
C LEU A 119 -2.13 18.55 22.88
N CYS A 120 -1.51 18.51 21.70
CA CYS A 120 -0.93 19.71 21.09
C CYS A 120 -2.02 20.74 20.79
N GLN A 121 -1.79 21.99 21.20
CA GLN A 121 -2.76 23.06 21.01
C GLN A 121 -2.94 23.37 19.53
N ASN A 122 -4.18 23.41 19.08
CA ASN A 122 -4.53 23.70 17.69
C ASN A 122 -5.70 24.68 17.64
N ALA A 123 -5.46 25.91 18.10
CA ALA A 123 -6.47 26.97 18.16
C ALA A 123 -7.18 27.17 16.80
N ARG A 124 -6.44 27.04 15.70
CA ARG A 124 -7.00 27.16 14.34
C ARG A 124 -8.01 26.07 14.02
N ALA A 125 -7.79 24.83 14.46
CA ALA A 125 -8.75 23.75 14.28
C ALA A 125 -9.90 23.81 15.29
N GLU A 126 -9.62 24.28 16.51
CA GLU A 126 -10.62 24.43 17.56
C GLU A 126 -11.66 25.51 17.23
N GLU A 127 -11.21 26.65 16.70
CA GLU A 127 -12.05 27.78 16.26
C GLU A 127 -12.56 27.63 14.82
N HIS A 128 -12.22 26.53 14.14
CA HIS A 128 -12.55 26.32 12.74
C HIS A 128 -14.07 26.20 12.53
N ASN A 129 -14.59 26.98 11.59
CA ASN A 129 -16.00 26.91 11.21
C ASN A 129 -16.29 25.64 10.39
N MET A 130 -17.36 24.93 10.74
CA MET A 130 -17.81 23.70 10.09
C MET A 130 -18.18 23.84 8.61
N ASP A 131 -18.37 25.06 8.12
CA ASP A 131 -18.77 25.31 6.72
C ASP A 131 -17.61 25.38 5.72
N SER A 132 -16.35 25.60 6.16
CA SER A 132 -15.19 25.77 5.27
C SER A 132 -14.21 24.62 5.40
N ASP A 133 -13.43 24.24 4.39
CA ASP A 133 -12.49 23.13 4.54
C ASP A 133 -11.34 23.48 5.50
N TYR A 134 -11.01 22.56 6.42
CA TYR A 134 -9.85 22.71 7.30
C TYR A 134 -8.62 22.17 6.59
N GLU A 135 -7.62 23.04 6.40
CA GLU A 135 -6.32 22.66 5.88
C GLU A 135 -5.25 22.84 6.97
N PRO A 136 -4.61 21.74 7.42
CA PRO A 136 -3.46 21.81 8.30
C PRO A 136 -2.32 22.61 7.65
N ARG A 137 -1.57 23.38 8.43
CA ARG A 137 -0.42 24.19 7.94
C ARG A 137 0.90 23.82 8.59
N SER A 138 0.88 23.34 9.84
CA SER A 138 2.09 22.89 10.53
C SER A 138 2.21 21.38 10.49
N ILE A 139 3.41 20.85 10.73
CA ILE A 139 3.64 19.40 10.80
C ILE A 139 2.82 18.76 11.93
N CYS A 140 2.69 19.43 13.08
CA CYS A 140 1.85 18.95 14.17
C CYS A 140 0.38 18.91 13.78
N GLU A 141 -0.15 19.95 13.11
CA GLU A 141 -1.56 19.97 12.67
C GLU A 141 -1.83 18.81 11.68
N HIS A 142 -0.91 18.58 10.73
CA HIS A 142 -1.01 17.47 9.77
C HIS A 142 -1.01 16.11 10.46
N LEU A 143 -0.08 15.89 11.40
CA LEU A 143 0.00 14.62 12.13
C LEU A 143 -1.19 14.37 13.03
N GLN A 144 -1.65 15.38 13.77
CA GLN A 144 -2.83 15.28 14.62
C GLN A 144 -4.05 14.85 13.79
N TYR A 145 -4.27 15.53 12.67
CA TYR A 145 -5.41 15.23 11.82
C TYR A 145 -5.28 13.87 11.13
N LEU A 146 -4.09 13.54 10.60
CA LEU A 146 -3.82 12.24 10.00
C LEU A 146 -4.01 11.09 11.00
N PHE A 147 -3.53 11.23 12.23
CA PHE A 147 -3.71 10.21 13.26
C PHE A 147 -5.19 10.09 13.67
N ALA A 148 -5.94 11.20 13.73
CA ALA A 148 -7.39 11.14 13.96
C ALA A 148 -8.13 10.39 12.84
N LEU A 149 -7.75 10.61 11.57
CA LEU A 149 -8.28 9.87 10.43
C LEU A 149 -7.91 8.38 10.49
N LEU A 150 -6.65 8.04 10.77
CA LEU A 150 -6.22 6.64 10.96
C LEU A 150 -6.99 5.92 12.07
N GLN A 151 -7.41 6.66 13.11
CA GLN A 151 -8.18 6.10 14.21
C GLN A 151 -9.65 5.88 13.82
N ASN A 152 -10.33 6.91 13.31
CA ASN A 152 -11.80 6.98 13.26
C ASN A 152 -12.40 7.16 11.84
N SER A 153 -11.59 7.10 10.77
CA SER A 153 -12.14 7.13 9.41
C SER A 153 -12.89 5.84 9.05
N ASN A 154 -13.94 6.00 8.25
CA ASN A 154 -14.69 4.95 7.57
C ASN A 154 -14.02 4.46 6.28
N ARG A 155 -12.95 5.13 5.83
CA ARG A 155 -12.18 4.74 4.63
C ARG A 155 -11.18 3.65 4.96
N ARG A 156 -10.97 2.74 4.01
CA ARG A 156 -9.99 1.66 4.11
C ARG A 156 -8.56 2.21 4.22
N TYR A 157 -8.27 3.32 3.56
CA TYR A 157 -6.97 4.00 3.63
C TYR A 157 -7.13 5.52 3.52
N ILE A 158 -6.07 6.25 3.92
CA ILE A 158 -6.03 7.72 3.93
C ILE A 158 -4.84 8.21 3.11
N ASP A 159 -5.05 9.28 2.36
CA ASP A 159 -4.03 9.97 1.58
C ASP A 159 -3.17 10.88 2.50
N PRO A 160 -1.86 10.62 2.65
CA PRO A 160 -0.97 11.43 3.50
C PRO A 160 -0.35 12.64 2.77
N SER A 161 -0.79 12.98 1.56
CA SER A 161 -0.15 13.99 0.68
C SER A 161 -0.03 15.37 1.31
N GLY A 162 -0.97 15.79 2.15
CA GLY A 162 -0.85 17.04 2.91
C GLY A 162 0.43 17.07 3.76
N LEU A 163 0.67 16.00 4.54
CA LEU A 163 1.87 15.89 5.36
C LEU A 163 3.13 15.76 4.50
N VAL A 164 3.10 14.93 3.45
CA VAL A 164 4.25 14.70 2.57
C VAL A 164 4.66 15.99 1.84
N LYS A 165 3.70 16.79 1.37
CA LYS A 165 3.94 18.13 0.81
C LYS A 165 4.49 19.10 1.85
N ALA A 166 3.94 19.11 3.07
CA ALA A 166 4.42 19.96 4.16
C ALA A 166 5.86 19.63 4.59
N LEU A 167 6.28 18.36 4.45
CA LEU A 167 7.66 17.92 4.66
C LEU A 167 8.59 18.22 3.47
N GLY A 168 8.06 18.65 2.32
CA GLY A 168 8.84 18.92 1.12
C GLY A 168 9.47 17.69 0.49
N LEU A 169 8.84 16.52 0.63
CA LEU A 169 9.35 15.26 0.08
C LEU A 169 8.93 15.09 -1.38
N ASP A 170 9.86 14.61 -2.21
CA ASP A 170 9.58 14.23 -3.60
C ASP A 170 9.00 12.81 -3.65
N THR A 171 7.75 12.68 -4.08
CA THR A 171 7.04 11.39 -4.13
C THR A 171 7.53 10.48 -5.24
N GLY A 172 8.35 10.97 -6.18
CA GLY A 172 8.96 10.17 -7.23
C GLY A 172 10.31 9.55 -6.83
N GLN A 173 10.90 9.94 -5.69
CA GLN A 173 12.23 9.50 -5.28
C GLN A 173 12.18 8.67 -4.01
N GLN A 174 12.84 7.50 -4.04
CA GLN A 174 13.05 6.72 -2.81
C GLN A 174 14.13 7.38 -1.97
N GLN A 175 13.88 7.49 -0.67
CA GLN A 175 14.85 7.98 0.31
C GLN A 175 15.28 6.89 1.28
N ASP A 176 16.40 7.12 1.96
CA ASP A 176 16.84 6.24 3.04
C ASP A 176 15.88 6.35 4.23
N ALA A 177 15.25 5.22 4.58
CA ALA A 177 14.23 5.17 5.61
C ALA A 177 14.79 5.52 7.00
N GLN A 178 16.05 5.17 7.28
CA GLN A 178 16.71 5.48 8.55
C GLN A 178 16.99 6.99 8.65
N GLU A 179 17.49 7.59 7.57
CA GLU A 179 17.70 9.04 7.49
C GLU A 179 16.39 9.81 7.69
N PHE A 180 15.32 9.39 7.00
CA PHE A 180 13.98 9.97 7.18
C PHE A 180 13.53 9.92 8.65
N SER A 181 13.64 8.76 9.32
CA SER A 181 13.24 8.63 10.72
C SER A 181 13.99 9.59 11.64
N LYS A 182 15.32 9.70 11.48
CA LYS A 182 16.17 10.61 12.27
C LYS A 182 15.77 12.07 12.06
N LEU A 183 15.66 12.50 10.80
CA LEU A 183 15.29 13.87 10.46
C LEU A 183 13.88 14.21 10.96
N PHE A 184 12.94 13.27 10.81
CA PHE A 184 11.57 13.46 11.25
C PHE A 184 11.44 13.54 12.76
N LEU A 185 12.09 12.65 13.52
CA LEU A 185 12.10 12.74 14.98
C LEU A 185 12.74 14.04 15.47
N SER A 186 13.84 14.48 14.84
CA SER A 186 14.46 15.78 15.15
C SER A 186 13.52 16.95 14.85
N LEU A 187 12.77 16.90 13.75
CA LEU A 187 11.78 17.92 13.40
C LEU A 187 10.62 17.95 14.40
N LEU A 188 10.15 16.78 14.83
CA LEU A 188 9.11 16.67 15.85
C LEU A 188 9.59 17.19 17.20
N GLU A 189 10.81 16.86 17.59
CA GLU A 189 11.41 17.36 18.82
C GLU A 189 11.49 18.90 18.82
N ASP A 190 12.00 19.50 17.74
CA ASP A 190 12.02 20.97 17.60
C ASP A 190 10.61 21.57 17.62
N THR A 191 9.65 20.95 16.91
CA THR A 191 8.29 21.48 16.82
C THR A 191 7.55 21.39 18.17
N LEU A 192 7.71 20.28 18.89
CA LEU A 192 7.04 20.04 20.16
C LEU A 192 7.69 20.82 21.31
N SER A 193 8.99 21.11 21.23
CA SER A 193 9.70 21.95 22.21
C SER A 193 9.07 23.34 22.38
N LYS A 194 8.34 23.83 21.36
CA LYS A 194 7.64 25.13 21.35
C LYS A 194 6.30 25.10 22.12
N GLN A 195 5.80 23.93 22.49
CA GLN A 195 4.55 23.79 23.25
C GLN A 195 4.75 24.23 24.70
N LYS A 196 3.68 24.68 25.38
CA LYS A 196 3.78 25.14 26.79
C LYS A 196 3.84 23.99 27.80
N ASN A 197 3.27 22.83 27.47
CA ASN A 197 3.19 21.69 28.38
C ASN A 197 4.52 20.91 28.36
N PRO A 198 5.23 20.76 29.49
CA PRO A 198 6.51 20.04 29.57
C PRO A 198 6.43 18.58 29.12
N ASN A 199 5.27 17.91 29.32
CA ASN A 199 5.05 16.54 28.89
C ASN A 199 4.98 16.45 27.35
N LEU A 200 4.42 17.47 26.69
CA LEU A 200 4.44 17.59 25.22
C LEU A 200 5.85 17.88 24.71
N GLN A 201 6.55 18.83 25.36
CA GLN A 201 7.88 19.29 24.93
C GLN A 201 8.89 18.15 24.83
N ASN A 202 8.85 17.23 25.80
CA ASN A 202 9.89 16.22 25.96
C ASN A 202 9.46 14.81 25.51
N VAL A 203 8.29 14.65 24.88
CA VAL A 203 7.75 13.32 24.58
C VAL A 203 8.65 12.50 23.68
N ILE A 204 9.29 13.12 22.69
CA ILE A 204 10.19 12.42 21.76
C ILE A 204 11.41 11.90 22.53
N GLN A 205 11.97 12.70 23.43
CA GLN A 205 13.09 12.30 24.26
C GLN A 205 12.68 11.24 25.29
N LEU A 206 11.53 11.40 25.95
CA LEU A 206 11.01 10.44 26.93
C LEU A 206 10.70 9.08 26.31
N GLN A 207 10.21 9.06 25.07
CA GLN A 207 9.84 7.83 24.39
C GLN A 207 11.03 7.16 23.70
N PHE A 208 11.87 7.91 23.00
CA PHE A 208 12.83 7.35 22.06
C PHE A 208 14.31 7.64 22.39
N CYS A 209 14.63 8.58 23.28
CA CYS A 209 16.02 8.95 23.57
C CYS A 209 16.62 8.12 24.71
N GLY A 210 17.75 7.45 24.43
CA GLY A 210 18.66 6.91 25.43
C GLY A 210 19.93 7.74 25.57
N GLN A 211 20.79 7.38 26.54
CA GLN A 211 22.10 8.00 26.74
C GLN A 211 23.21 6.96 26.71
N MET A 212 24.30 7.28 26.03
CA MET A 212 25.51 6.47 25.96
C MET A 212 26.76 7.34 26.07
N SER A 213 27.93 6.72 26.16
CA SER A 213 29.20 7.43 25.99
C SER A 213 30.22 6.59 25.24
N TYR A 214 31.01 7.24 24.38
CA TYR A 214 32.23 6.65 23.85
C TYR A 214 33.34 6.84 24.86
N VAL A 215 33.83 5.77 25.47
CA VAL A 215 34.90 5.82 26.45
C VAL A 215 36.19 5.38 25.81
N THR A 216 37.15 6.29 25.72
CA THR A 216 38.51 6.00 25.23
C THR A 216 39.47 5.93 26.41
N VAL A 217 40.12 4.79 26.62
CA VAL A 217 41.13 4.57 27.65
C VAL A 217 42.50 4.55 27.00
N CYS A 218 43.40 5.42 27.45
CA CYS A 218 44.79 5.42 27.00
C CYS A 218 45.54 4.21 27.59
N ASN A 219 46.18 3.40 26.73
CA ASN A 219 46.85 2.18 27.18
C ASN A 219 48.20 2.45 27.85
N GLN A 220 48.71 3.69 27.76
CA GLN A 220 49.97 4.10 28.37
C GLN A 220 49.78 4.66 29.78
N CYS A 221 48.83 5.58 29.98
CA CYS A 221 48.63 6.27 31.26
C CYS A 221 47.34 5.89 32.00
N GLY A 222 46.48 5.07 31.40
CA GLY A 222 45.22 4.63 32.00
C GLY A 222 44.11 5.68 32.07
N ARG A 223 44.33 6.91 31.58
CA ARG A 223 43.27 7.95 31.57
C ARG A 223 42.11 7.51 30.70
N ALA A 224 40.91 7.48 31.30
CA ALA A 224 39.66 7.34 30.60
C ALA A 224 39.10 8.71 30.19
N SER A 225 38.71 8.84 28.93
CA SER A 225 38.11 10.03 28.32
C SER A 225 36.72 9.67 27.82
N PRO A 226 35.65 9.88 28.62
CA PRO A 226 34.27 9.65 28.19
C PRO A 226 33.77 10.82 27.33
N LEU A 227 33.11 10.50 26.22
CA LEU A 227 32.36 11.44 25.39
C LEU A 227 30.87 11.07 25.44
N PRO A 228 30.05 11.75 26.27
CA PRO A 228 28.61 11.50 26.35
C PRO A 228 27.89 11.81 25.02
N SER A 229 26.89 11.00 24.68
CA SER A 229 26.05 11.16 23.50
C SER A 229 24.62 10.68 23.77
N ARG A 230 23.66 11.28 23.08
CA ARG A 230 22.27 10.79 23.01
C ARG A 230 22.11 9.88 21.81
N TYR A 231 21.09 9.03 21.84
CA TYR A 231 20.72 8.19 20.70
C TYR A 231 19.21 7.94 20.66
N TYR A 232 18.68 7.78 19.46
CA TYR A 232 17.27 7.45 19.19
C TYR A 232 17.10 6.06 18.59
N GLU A 233 18.21 5.44 18.21
CA GLU A 233 18.32 4.09 17.68
C GLU A 233 19.74 3.55 17.90
N LEU A 234 19.89 2.22 17.89
CA LEU A 234 21.18 1.55 17.88
C LEU A 234 21.41 0.92 16.51
N GLU A 235 22.53 1.27 15.88
CA GLU A 235 22.93 0.79 14.56
C GLU A 235 23.75 -0.50 14.70
N LEU A 236 23.12 -1.63 14.43
CA LEU A 236 23.69 -2.95 14.69
C LEU A 236 24.29 -3.53 13.41
N ASN A 237 25.60 -3.78 13.43
CA ASN A 237 26.25 -4.56 12.40
C ASN A 237 25.76 -6.02 12.46
N ILE A 238 25.34 -6.55 11.31
CA ILE A 238 24.84 -7.92 11.20
C ILE A 238 25.79 -8.84 10.43
N GLN A 239 26.86 -8.30 9.85
CA GLN A 239 27.79 -9.08 9.04
C GLN A 239 28.58 -10.03 9.93
N GLY A 240 28.41 -11.34 9.71
CA GLY A 240 29.10 -12.38 10.49
C GLY A 240 28.36 -12.82 11.76
N HIS A 241 27.21 -12.23 12.06
CA HIS A 241 26.40 -12.56 13.26
C HIS A 241 25.13 -13.32 12.88
N LYS A 242 24.61 -14.13 13.81
CA LYS A 242 23.43 -14.98 13.60
C LYS A 242 22.21 -14.53 14.39
N ASN A 243 22.41 -13.79 15.48
CA ASN A 243 21.33 -13.36 16.35
C ASN A 243 21.56 -11.95 16.90
N LEU A 244 20.47 -11.33 17.37
CA LEU A 244 20.45 -9.95 17.86
C LEU A 244 21.40 -9.74 19.04
N THR A 245 21.50 -10.70 19.96
CA THR A 245 22.37 -10.63 21.13
C THR A 245 23.85 -10.52 20.72
N GLU A 246 24.28 -11.31 19.73
CA GLU A 246 25.63 -11.19 19.13
C GLU A 246 25.85 -9.81 18.52
N CYS A 247 24.87 -9.27 17.80
CA CYS A 247 25.00 -7.94 17.19
C CYS A 247 25.13 -6.82 18.23
N VAL A 248 24.35 -6.87 19.33
CA VAL A 248 24.45 -5.90 20.43
C VAL A 248 25.78 -6.06 21.17
N THR A 249 26.24 -7.29 21.37
CA THR A 249 27.54 -7.57 22.00
C THR A 249 28.69 -7.02 21.16
N GLU A 250 28.67 -7.20 19.84
CA GLU A 250 29.68 -6.62 18.95
C GLU A 250 29.61 -5.08 18.92
N PHE A 251 28.41 -4.50 18.97
CA PHE A 251 28.23 -3.04 19.03
C PHE A 251 28.88 -2.41 20.29
N LEU A 252 28.84 -3.11 21.42
CA LEU A 252 29.40 -2.64 22.70
C LEU A 252 30.84 -3.10 22.93
N LYS A 253 31.38 -3.89 22.01
CA LYS A 253 32.71 -4.45 22.11
C LYS A 253 33.76 -3.35 22.03
N GLU A 254 34.85 -3.63 22.70
CA GLU A 254 36.04 -2.82 22.71
C GLU A 254 36.78 -2.87 21.35
N GLU A 255 37.07 -1.70 20.79
CA GLU A 255 37.94 -1.53 19.62
C GLU A 255 39.31 -0.96 20.00
N LYS A 256 40.34 -1.34 19.24
CA LYS A 256 41.71 -0.87 19.44
C LYS A 256 42.01 0.30 18.51
N LEU A 257 42.59 1.35 19.10
CA LEU A 257 43.10 2.53 18.41
C LEU A 257 44.64 2.45 18.39
N ASP A 258 45.20 1.78 17.39
CA ASP A 258 46.64 1.55 17.21
C ASP A 258 47.12 1.92 15.79
N GLY A 259 48.43 1.78 15.54
CA GLY A 259 49.04 2.10 14.25
C GLY A 259 48.83 3.56 13.82
N ASP A 260 48.23 3.76 12.65
CA ASP A 260 47.91 5.09 12.12
C ASP A 260 46.69 5.73 12.82
N ASN A 261 45.83 4.92 13.45
CA ASN A 261 44.59 5.33 14.13
C ASN A 261 44.78 5.63 15.63
N ARG A 262 46.02 5.84 16.09
CA ARG A 262 46.34 6.16 17.49
C ARG A 262 45.63 7.42 17.98
N TYR A 263 45.12 7.35 19.21
CA TYR A 263 44.44 8.43 19.92
C TYR A 263 45.44 9.47 20.45
N PHE A 264 45.16 10.76 20.30
CA PHE A 264 45.95 11.80 20.96
C PHE A 264 45.53 11.93 22.43
N CYS A 265 46.40 11.48 23.34
CA CYS A 265 46.14 11.56 24.76
C CYS A 265 46.59 12.91 25.32
N GLU A 266 45.66 13.70 25.82
CA GLU A 266 45.93 14.99 26.47
C GLU A 266 46.83 14.87 27.72
N SER A 267 46.81 13.74 28.43
CA SER A 267 47.70 13.54 29.58
C SER A 267 49.12 13.17 29.17
N CYS A 268 49.29 12.44 28.07
CA CYS A 268 50.61 12.09 27.53
C CYS A 268 51.15 13.12 26.53
N GLN A 269 50.33 14.10 26.13
CA GLN A 269 50.61 15.11 25.11
C GLN A 269 51.18 14.51 23.80
N SER A 270 50.70 13.31 23.43
CA SER A 270 51.22 12.54 22.28
C SER A 270 50.22 11.49 21.81
N LYS A 271 50.41 10.97 20.59
CA LYS A 271 49.60 9.86 20.05
C LYS A 271 49.96 8.54 20.75
N GLN A 272 48.97 7.93 21.39
CA GLN A 272 49.10 6.70 22.15
C GLN A 272 48.18 5.62 21.58
N ASN A 273 48.57 4.37 21.82
CA ASN A 273 47.62 3.28 21.67
C ASN A 273 46.53 3.46 22.71
N ALA A 274 45.29 3.28 22.29
CA ALA A 274 44.15 3.40 23.16
C ALA A 274 43.12 2.34 22.82
N THR A 275 42.14 2.29 23.67
CA THR A 275 41.07 1.32 23.64
C THR A 275 39.76 2.09 23.75
N ARG A 276 38.82 1.88 22.83
CA ARG A 276 37.55 2.60 22.81
C ARG A 276 36.38 1.63 22.88
N ARG A 277 35.35 1.96 23.65
CA ARG A 277 34.10 1.20 23.70
C ARG A 277 32.91 2.11 23.91
N ILE A 278 31.72 1.61 23.58
CA ILE A 278 30.45 2.27 23.91
C ILE A 278 30.00 1.77 25.29
N LYS A 279 29.53 2.67 26.14
CA LYS A 279 28.82 2.35 27.38
C LYS A 279 27.41 2.89 27.31
N LEU A 280 26.41 2.04 27.52
CA LEU A 280 25.00 2.46 27.62
C LEU A 280 24.73 2.89 29.06
N HIS A 281 24.18 4.08 29.25
CA HIS A 281 23.84 4.64 30.58
C HIS A 281 22.34 4.62 30.86
N SER A 282 21.52 4.83 29.84
CA SER A 282 20.07 4.72 29.95
C SER A 282 19.45 4.25 28.64
N LEU A 283 18.34 3.53 28.75
CA LEU A 283 17.58 2.99 27.62
C LEU A 283 16.23 3.74 27.49
N PRO A 284 15.74 3.98 26.26
CA PRO A 284 14.46 4.64 26.01
C PRO A 284 13.25 3.73 26.28
N ARG A 285 12.04 4.29 26.41
CA ARG A 285 10.81 3.48 26.52
C ARG A 285 10.55 2.65 25.27
N VAL A 286 10.87 3.19 24.10
CA VAL A 286 10.83 2.51 22.81
C VAL A 286 12.24 2.45 22.24
N LEU A 287 12.74 1.23 22.11
CA LEU A 287 14.08 0.94 21.62
C LEU A 287 14.01 0.57 20.14
N ASN A 288 14.60 1.42 19.31
CA ASN A 288 14.76 1.18 17.88
C ASN A 288 16.12 0.53 17.61
N LEU A 289 16.13 -0.64 16.98
CA LEU A 289 17.34 -1.38 16.61
C LEU A 289 17.41 -1.45 15.09
N GLN A 290 18.29 -0.65 14.51
CA GLN A 290 18.53 -0.60 13.08
C GLN A 290 19.49 -1.72 12.67
N LEU A 291 19.04 -2.62 11.80
CA LEU A 291 19.89 -3.70 11.28
C LEU A 291 20.61 -3.20 10.03
N MET A 292 21.94 -3.06 10.10
CA MET A 292 22.76 -2.51 9.02
C MET A 292 22.89 -3.49 7.84
N ARG A 293 21.80 -3.66 7.09
CA ARG A 293 21.72 -4.58 5.95
C ARG A 293 22.43 -4.06 4.72
N PHE A 294 22.65 -2.76 4.59
CA PHE A 294 23.31 -2.20 3.41
C PHE A 294 24.76 -1.92 3.74
N VAL A 295 25.65 -2.68 3.10
CA VAL A 295 27.11 -2.53 3.26
C VAL A 295 27.74 -2.12 1.94
N PHE A 296 28.80 -1.32 2.00
CA PHE A 296 29.54 -0.94 0.81
C PHE A 296 30.47 -2.09 0.38
N ASP A 297 30.24 -2.65 -0.81
CA ASP A 297 31.09 -3.69 -1.37
C ASP A 297 32.24 -3.03 -2.15
N ARG A 298 33.45 -3.04 -1.56
CA ARG A 298 34.64 -2.42 -2.14
C ARG A 298 35.04 -3.02 -3.49
N GLN A 299 34.68 -4.26 -3.78
CA GLN A 299 35.04 -4.88 -5.07
C GLN A 299 34.16 -4.37 -6.20
N THR A 300 32.87 -4.18 -5.92
CA THR A 300 31.90 -3.72 -6.93
C THR A 300 31.75 -2.21 -6.95
N GLY A 301 32.15 -1.51 -5.89
CA GLY A 301 31.94 -0.06 -5.74
C GLY A 301 30.49 0.34 -5.44
N HIS A 302 29.61 -0.63 -5.16
CA HIS A 302 28.18 -0.41 -4.93
C HIS A 302 27.74 -0.86 -3.54
N LYS A 303 26.62 -0.29 -3.05
CA LYS A 303 25.93 -0.79 -1.85
C LYS A 303 25.33 -2.17 -2.14
N LYS A 304 25.56 -3.11 -1.25
CA LYS A 304 25.04 -4.48 -1.31
C LYS A 304 24.15 -4.75 -0.09
N LYS A 305 22.98 -5.36 -0.33
CA LYS A 305 22.10 -5.84 0.75
C LYS A 305 22.58 -7.18 1.31
N LEU A 306 22.68 -7.27 2.63
CA LEU A 306 22.92 -8.47 3.39
C LEU A 306 21.59 -9.22 3.61
N ASN A 307 21.45 -10.33 2.89
CA ASN A 307 20.30 -11.24 2.99
C ASN A 307 20.52 -12.35 4.03
N THR A 308 21.43 -12.14 4.99
CA THR A 308 21.66 -13.07 6.09
C THR A 308 20.47 -13.08 7.04
N PHE A 309 20.11 -14.28 7.47
CA PHE A 309 19.08 -14.49 8.48
C PHE A 309 19.61 -14.05 9.85
N ILE A 310 18.89 -13.14 10.50
CA ILE A 310 19.16 -12.72 11.88
C ILE A 310 18.00 -13.18 12.75
N SER A 311 18.32 -13.93 13.80
CA SER A 311 17.36 -14.36 14.82
C SER A 311 17.24 -13.31 15.93
N PHE A 312 16.03 -13.01 16.37
CA PHE A 312 15.76 -12.06 17.45
C PHE A 312 14.62 -12.55 18.35
N PRO A 313 14.68 -12.29 19.66
CA PRO A 313 13.67 -12.77 20.59
C PRO A 313 12.38 -11.95 20.52
N GLU A 314 11.28 -12.51 20.99
CA GLU A 314 10.04 -11.76 21.24
C GLU A 314 10.16 -10.86 22.49
N GLN A 315 10.95 -11.32 23.48
CA GLN A 315 11.30 -10.56 24.68
C GLN A 315 12.82 -10.37 24.75
N LEU A 316 13.28 -9.12 24.75
CA LEU A 316 14.69 -8.74 24.78
C LEU A 316 15.05 -8.19 26.15
N ASP A 317 15.99 -8.83 26.84
CA ASP A 317 16.57 -8.29 28.06
C ASP A 317 17.82 -7.47 27.73
N MET A 318 17.77 -6.17 28.01
CA MET A 318 18.87 -5.23 27.80
C MET A 318 19.65 -4.91 29.07
N GLY A 319 19.21 -5.42 30.24
CA GLY A 319 19.88 -5.21 31.53
C GLY A 319 21.38 -5.54 31.51
N PRO A 320 21.79 -6.70 30.99
CA PRO A 320 23.20 -7.10 30.93
C PRO A 320 24.11 -6.18 30.10
N PHE A 321 23.54 -5.27 29.31
CA PHE A 321 24.28 -4.34 28.45
C PHE A 321 24.34 -2.92 29.03
N LEU A 322 23.68 -2.67 30.17
CA LEU A 322 23.59 -1.37 30.82
C LEU A 322 24.70 -1.20 31.86
N GLU A 323 25.46 -0.11 31.77
CA GLU A 323 26.59 0.13 32.66
C GLU A 323 26.14 0.40 34.10
N GLY A 324 26.67 -0.38 35.06
CA GLY A 324 26.43 -0.20 36.50
C GLY A 324 25.03 -0.62 36.96
N LYS A 325 24.28 -1.28 36.09
CA LYS A 325 22.91 -1.77 36.28
C LYS A 325 22.74 -3.17 35.69
N GLU A 326 23.81 -3.94 35.63
CA GLU A 326 23.84 -5.26 34.99
C GLU A 326 22.89 -6.25 35.66
N ASP A 327 22.59 -6.05 36.96
CA ASP A 327 21.65 -6.85 37.74
C ASP A 327 20.18 -6.37 37.64
N GLU A 328 19.92 -5.20 37.03
CA GLU A 328 18.56 -4.69 36.81
C GLU A 328 17.94 -5.36 35.58
N LYS A 329 16.79 -6.01 35.78
CA LYS A 329 16.05 -6.64 34.68
C LYS A 329 15.43 -5.55 33.80
N CYS A 330 15.88 -5.42 32.54
CA CYS A 330 15.35 -4.42 31.61
C CYS A 330 14.75 -5.12 30.38
N VAL A 331 13.53 -5.64 30.55
CA VAL A 331 12.85 -6.43 29.54
C VAL A 331 12.05 -5.54 28.61
N TYR A 332 12.22 -5.78 27.31
CA TYR A 332 11.42 -5.20 26.26
C TYR A 332 10.62 -6.27 25.52
N GLU A 333 9.44 -5.92 25.03
CA GLU A 333 8.65 -6.74 24.12
C GLU A 333 8.73 -6.20 22.70
N LEU A 334 8.85 -7.12 21.73
CA LEU A 334 8.80 -6.77 20.32
C LEU A 334 7.43 -6.19 19.97
N SER A 335 7.41 -4.93 19.51
CA SER A 335 6.18 -4.20 19.17
C SER A 335 6.01 -3.99 17.67
N ALA A 336 7.11 -3.82 16.92
CA ALA A 336 7.06 -3.75 15.47
C ALA A 336 8.33 -4.28 14.80
N VAL A 337 8.18 -4.71 13.55
CA VAL A 337 9.27 -5.08 12.65
C VAL A 337 9.06 -4.35 11.34
N LEU A 338 10.00 -3.49 10.96
CA LEU A 338 10.03 -2.88 9.63
C LEU A 338 10.79 -3.82 8.71
N ILE A 339 10.22 -4.08 7.55
CA ILE A 339 10.77 -4.99 6.54
C ILE A 339 11.12 -4.16 5.31
N HIS A 340 12.30 -4.40 4.74
CA HIS A 340 12.66 -3.90 3.41
C HIS A 340 12.68 -5.04 2.39
N ARG A 341 11.76 -5.02 1.43
CA ARG A 341 11.71 -5.94 0.29
C ARG A 341 12.45 -5.34 -0.89
N GLY A 342 13.34 -6.09 -1.51
CA GLY A 342 14.17 -5.60 -2.62
C GLY A 342 15.64 -5.95 -2.45
N VAL A 343 16.36 -5.91 -3.57
CA VAL A 343 17.76 -6.36 -3.68
C VAL A 343 18.77 -5.22 -3.49
N SER A 344 18.32 -3.97 -3.63
CA SER A 344 19.16 -2.77 -3.65
C SER A 344 18.89 -1.89 -2.43
N ALA A 345 19.82 -0.98 -2.14
CA ALA A 345 19.61 0.13 -1.19
C ALA A 345 18.86 1.31 -1.83
N TYR A 346 18.81 1.36 -3.16
CA TYR A 346 18.23 2.46 -3.95
C TYR A 346 16.84 2.14 -4.50
N SER A 347 16.43 0.87 -4.41
CA SER A 347 15.14 0.39 -4.88
C SER A 347 14.63 -0.75 -4.00
N GLY A 348 13.42 -0.57 -3.51
CA GLY A 348 12.70 -1.58 -2.77
C GLY A 348 11.35 -1.09 -2.30
N HIS A 349 10.79 -1.83 -1.35
CA HIS A 349 9.48 -1.59 -0.77
C HIS A 349 9.50 -1.83 0.73
N TYR A 350 9.05 -0.83 1.50
CA TYR A 350 8.99 -0.90 2.96
C TYR A 350 7.59 -1.29 3.40
N ILE A 351 7.52 -2.22 4.35
CA ILE A 351 6.28 -2.58 5.04
C ILE A 351 6.52 -2.64 6.56
N ALA A 352 5.46 -2.49 7.34
CA ALA A 352 5.51 -2.68 8.79
C ALA A 352 4.75 -3.94 9.20
N HIS A 353 5.26 -4.64 10.19
CA HIS A 353 4.50 -5.59 10.99
C HIS A 353 4.40 -5.01 12.40
N VAL A 354 3.19 -4.76 12.87
CA VAL A 354 2.95 -4.10 14.15
C VAL A 354 2.05 -4.99 15.01
N ARG A 355 2.38 -5.11 16.28
CA ARG A 355 1.59 -5.82 17.28
C ARG A 355 0.58 -4.84 17.88
N ASP A 356 -0.70 -5.16 17.78
CA ASP A 356 -1.75 -4.34 18.38
C ASP A 356 -1.67 -4.42 19.91
N ALA A 357 -1.57 -3.26 20.56
CA ALA A 357 -1.48 -3.16 22.02
C ALA A 357 -2.74 -3.71 22.73
N ARG A 358 -3.90 -3.66 22.06
CA ARG A 358 -5.18 -4.10 22.66
C ARG A 358 -5.38 -5.62 22.56
N THR A 359 -5.15 -6.19 21.37
CA THR A 359 -5.44 -7.62 21.12
C THR A 359 -4.21 -8.51 21.24
N SER A 360 -3.00 -7.93 21.25
CA SER A 360 -1.73 -8.64 21.04
C SER A 360 -1.62 -9.39 19.70
N ASP A 361 -2.54 -9.15 18.77
CA ASP A 361 -2.49 -9.73 17.43
C ASP A 361 -1.52 -8.95 16.53
N TRP A 362 -0.94 -9.63 15.56
CA TRP A 362 -0.02 -9.03 14.60
C TRP A 362 -0.75 -8.61 13.33
N TYR A 363 -0.40 -7.43 12.84
CA TYR A 363 -0.94 -6.86 11.62
C TYR A 363 0.19 -6.45 10.68
N LYS A 364 0.00 -6.74 9.40
CA LYS A 364 0.88 -6.31 8.31
C LYS A 364 0.27 -5.06 7.68
N PHE A 365 1.05 -3.99 7.68
CA PHE A 365 0.73 -2.71 7.06
C PHE A 365 1.58 -2.57 5.80
N ASN A 366 0.91 -2.62 4.66
CA ASN A 366 1.48 -2.53 3.32
C ASN A 366 0.73 -1.44 2.56
N ASP A 367 1.08 -0.18 2.82
CA ASP A 367 0.38 1.00 2.27
C ASP A 367 -1.14 0.94 2.51
N GLU A 368 -1.95 0.83 1.45
CA GLU A 368 -3.42 0.73 1.49
C GLU A 368 -3.91 -0.61 2.05
N GLU A 369 -3.06 -1.63 2.04
CA GLU A 369 -3.40 -3.00 2.42
C GLU A 369 -3.02 -3.29 3.87
N ILE A 370 -4.04 -3.51 4.70
CA ILE A 370 -3.87 -3.98 6.07
C ILE A 370 -4.35 -5.42 6.15
N GLU A 371 -3.48 -6.28 6.67
CA GLU A 371 -3.75 -7.71 6.81
C GLU A 371 -3.53 -8.15 8.26
N LYS A 372 -4.55 -8.73 8.89
CA LYS A 372 -4.39 -9.38 10.20
C LYS A 372 -3.71 -10.73 9.98
N MET A 373 -2.59 -10.97 10.67
CA MET A 373 -1.90 -12.25 10.60
C MET A 373 -2.71 -13.34 11.30
N GLU A 374 -2.68 -14.56 10.75
CA GLU A 374 -3.35 -15.70 11.37
C GLU A 374 -2.65 -16.14 12.66
N GLY A 375 -3.41 -16.18 13.74
CA GLY A 375 -2.92 -16.55 15.08
C GLY A 375 -2.12 -15.44 15.77
N LYS A 376 -1.61 -15.73 16.96
CA LYS A 376 -0.90 -14.75 17.81
C LYS A 376 0.59 -14.61 17.49
N LYS A 377 1.12 -15.40 16.56
CA LYS A 377 2.56 -15.43 16.27
C LYS A 377 2.88 -14.56 15.09
N LEU A 378 3.88 -13.70 15.24
CA LEU A 378 4.47 -12.96 14.13
C LEU A 378 4.97 -13.91 13.05
N GLN A 379 4.44 -13.75 11.85
CA GLN A 379 4.80 -14.54 10.68
C GLN A 379 5.78 -13.74 9.81
N LEU A 380 7.06 -14.16 9.78
CA LEU A 380 8.10 -13.54 8.95
C LEU A 380 8.56 -14.47 7.84
N GLY A 381 8.93 -13.90 6.68
CA GLY A 381 9.59 -14.63 5.60
C GLY A 381 8.67 -15.45 4.69
N ILE A 382 7.35 -15.23 4.75
CA ILE A 382 6.39 -15.59 3.68
C ILE A 382 6.38 -14.49 2.60
N GLU A 383 7.00 -13.35 2.89
CA GLU A 383 7.15 -12.22 1.98
C GLU A 383 7.81 -12.68 0.67
N GLU A 384 7.04 -12.68 -0.41
CA GLU A 384 7.55 -12.89 -1.75
C GLU A 384 8.58 -11.80 -2.04
N ASP A 385 9.84 -12.20 -2.18
CA ASP A 385 10.88 -11.28 -2.64
C ASP A 385 10.51 -10.86 -4.06
N ILE A 386 10.58 -9.57 -4.37
CA ILE A 386 10.28 -8.98 -5.70
C ILE A 386 11.15 -9.61 -6.82
N ALA A 387 12.17 -10.41 -6.47
CA ALA A 387 12.96 -11.20 -7.40
C ALA A 387 12.95 -12.69 -7.04
N GLU A 388 12.60 -13.53 -8.02
CA GLU A 388 12.77 -14.98 -8.02
C GLU A 388 14.25 -15.35 -7.81
N THR A 389 14.71 -15.35 -6.56
CA THR A 389 16.04 -15.81 -6.24
C THR A 389 15.99 -17.34 -6.17
N LYS A 390 16.55 -18.03 -7.18
CA LYS A 390 16.60 -19.51 -7.34
C LYS A 390 17.25 -20.28 -6.18
N SER A 391 17.67 -19.61 -5.10
CA SER A 391 18.23 -20.19 -3.90
C SER A 391 17.24 -20.02 -2.75
N GLN A 392 16.33 -20.98 -2.59
CA GLN A 392 15.56 -21.13 -1.35
C GLN A 392 16.52 -21.64 -0.24
N THR A 393 17.29 -20.73 0.36
CA THR A 393 17.94 -21.03 1.63
C THR A 393 16.84 -21.37 2.64
N ARG A 394 16.79 -22.64 3.06
CA ARG A 394 15.78 -23.12 4.03
C ARG A 394 15.79 -22.20 5.26
N LYS A 395 14.61 -21.67 5.60
CA LYS A 395 14.42 -20.84 6.79
C LYS A 395 14.99 -21.58 8.02
N PRO A 396 15.87 -20.97 8.82
CA PRO A 396 16.39 -21.58 10.03
C PRO A 396 15.24 -21.97 10.98
N LYS A 397 15.36 -23.11 11.67
CA LYS A 397 14.42 -23.46 12.76
C LYS A 397 14.63 -22.48 13.90
N CYS A 398 13.60 -21.70 14.23
CA CYS A 398 13.61 -20.83 15.41
C CYS A 398 13.08 -21.58 16.63
N SER A 399 13.72 -21.32 17.79
CA SER A 399 13.20 -21.72 19.09
C SER A 399 11.91 -20.97 19.42
N LYS A 400 11.14 -21.49 20.39
CA LYS A 400 9.93 -20.82 20.89
C LYS A 400 10.32 -19.45 21.48
N GLY A 401 9.55 -18.40 21.15
CA GLY A 401 9.83 -17.02 21.59
C GLY A 401 10.92 -16.32 20.79
N TYR A 402 11.34 -16.88 19.65
CA TYR A 402 12.28 -16.25 18.72
C TYR A 402 11.69 -16.20 17.31
N HIS A 403 12.08 -15.14 16.60
CA HIS A 403 11.78 -14.92 15.19
C HIS A 403 13.08 -14.85 14.40
N CYS A 404 13.00 -15.06 13.09
CA CYS A 404 14.15 -14.94 12.22
C CYS A 404 13.75 -14.34 10.88
N SER A 405 14.55 -13.38 10.41
CA SER A 405 14.29 -12.67 9.17
C SER A 405 15.58 -12.33 8.42
N ARG A 406 15.49 -12.43 7.10
CA ARG A 406 16.49 -11.97 6.13
C ARG A 406 16.20 -10.55 5.59
N ASN A 407 15.02 -10.01 5.89
CA ASN A 407 14.54 -8.74 5.35
C ASN A 407 14.18 -7.70 6.44
N ALA A 408 14.16 -8.09 7.72
CA ALA A 408 13.93 -7.16 8.84
C ALA A 408 14.98 -6.05 8.84
N TYR A 409 14.55 -4.83 8.58
CA TYR A 409 15.37 -3.64 8.45
C TYR A 409 15.56 -2.95 9.80
N MET A 410 14.47 -2.80 10.55
CA MET A 410 14.48 -2.23 11.90
C MET A 410 13.58 -3.07 12.82
N LEU A 411 14.02 -3.30 14.05
CA LEU A 411 13.23 -3.90 15.11
C LEU A 411 12.84 -2.82 16.12
N VAL A 412 11.58 -2.80 16.52
CA VAL A 412 11.06 -1.85 17.51
C VAL A 412 10.60 -2.64 18.72
N TYR A 413 11.14 -2.27 19.87
CA TYR A 413 10.90 -2.92 21.15
C TYR A 413 10.32 -1.90 22.13
N LYS A 414 9.27 -2.26 22.88
CA LYS A 414 8.69 -1.41 23.93
C LYS A 414 9.06 -1.99 25.30
N CYS A 415 9.53 -1.14 26.21
CA CYS A 415 9.85 -1.51 27.59
C CYS A 415 8.59 -2.07 28.27
N HIS A 416 8.71 -3.22 28.93
CA HIS A 416 7.62 -3.82 29.70
C HIS A 416 7.72 -3.33 31.16
N ARG A 417 6.82 -2.44 31.60
CA ARG A 417 6.70 -2.05 33.01
C ARG A 417 5.40 -2.58 33.62
N GLU A 418 5.41 -2.87 34.92
CA GLU A 418 4.23 -3.37 35.63
C GLU A 418 3.03 -2.39 35.56
N GLU A 419 3.32 -1.09 35.40
CA GLU A 419 2.35 -0.02 35.20
C GLU A 419 1.61 -0.08 33.85
N ASP A 420 2.19 -0.71 32.81
CA ASP A 420 1.59 -0.81 31.45
C ASP A 420 0.43 -1.84 31.37
N THR A 421 0.02 -2.45 32.49
CA THR A 421 -0.99 -3.52 32.52
C THR A 421 -2.44 -3.05 32.68
N ASP A 422 -2.70 -1.74 32.80
CA ASP A 422 -4.08 -1.23 32.88
C ASP A 422 -4.77 -1.27 31.50
N PRO A 423 -5.84 -2.07 31.32
CA PRO A 423 -6.59 -2.12 30.06
C PRO A 423 -7.16 -0.75 29.65
N MET A 424 -7.40 0.15 30.61
CA MET A 424 -7.91 1.51 30.36
C MET A 424 -6.87 2.39 29.65
N GLU A 425 -5.57 2.06 29.76
CA GLU A 425 -4.47 2.71 29.03
C GLU A 425 -4.32 2.23 27.58
N THR A 426 -5.22 1.43 27.00
CA THR A 426 -5.15 1.12 25.56
C THR A 426 -6.05 2.01 24.69
N ASN A 427 -7.04 2.67 25.30
CA ASN A 427 -7.90 3.60 24.58
C ASN A 427 -7.28 5.00 24.54
N VAL A 428 -7.30 5.63 23.37
CA VAL A 428 -6.78 6.99 23.17
C VAL A 428 -7.93 7.82 22.64
N ASP A 429 -8.43 8.76 23.42
CA ASP A 429 -9.57 9.57 22.99
C ASP A 429 -9.13 10.61 21.97
N VAL A 430 -9.90 10.70 20.88
CA VAL A 430 -9.71 11.75 19.86
C VAL A 430 -10.34 13.04 20.39
N PRO A 431 -9.60 14.16 20.46
CA PRO A 431 -10.14 15.46 20.84
C PRO A 431 -11.39 15.82 20.04
N GLY A 432 -12.38 16.42 20.70
CA GLY A 432 -13.68 16.71 20.07
C GLY A 432 -13.61 17.55 18.79
N PHE A 433 -12.62 18.46 18.68
CA PHE A 433 -12.43 19.23 17.45
C PHE A 433 -11.90 18.36 16.29
N LEU A 434 -10.97 17.44 16.55
CA LEU A 434 -10.49 16.48 15.55
C LEU A 434 -11.60 15.50 15.18
N GLN A 435 -12.40 15.04 16.15
CA GLN A 435 -13.53 14.16 15.88
C GLN A 435 -14.53 14.82 14.91
N ARG A 436 -14.84 16.11 15.09
CA ARG A 436 -15.71 16.84 14.15
C ARG A 436 -15.13 16.89 12.73
N LEU A 437 -13.82 17.04 12.58
CA LEU A 437 -13.16 17.00 11.28
C LEU A 437 -13.23 15.62 10.64
N VAL A 438 -12.99 14.56 11.41
CA VAL A 438 -13.12 13.16 10.95
C VAL A 438 -14.56 12.84 10.56
N ASP A 439 -15.54 13.26 11.36
CA ASP A 439 -16.97 13.03 11.06
C ASP A 439 -17.39 13.73 9.77
N ARG A 440 -16.82 14.92 9.49
CA ARG A 440 -17.04 15.61 8.22
C ARG A 440 -16.40 14.88 7.05
N ASP A 441 -15.16 14.43 7.18
CA ASP A 441 -14.49 13.63 6.15
C ASP A 441 -15.27 12.34 5.85
N ASN A 442 -15.76 11.68 6.91
CA ASN A 442 -16.64 10.51 6.79
C ASN A 442 -17.93 10.85 6.05
N ARG A 443 -18.61 11.97 6.37
CA ARG A 443 -19.81 12.41 5.63
C ARG A 443 -19.53 12.63 4.14
N LYS A 444 -18.45 13.33 3.80
CA LYS A 444 -18.03 13.53 2.40
C LYS A 444 -17.74 12.20 1.69
N PHE A 445 -17.15 11.25 2.41
CA PHE A 445 -16.93 9.91 1.87
C PHE A 445 -18.24 9.15 1.61
N GLU A 446 -19.22 9.25 2.50
CA GLU A 446 -20.55 8.66 2.27
C GLU A 446 -21.25 9.29 1.07
N GLU A 447 -21.22 10.62 0.94
CA GLU A 447 -21.75 11.35 -0.22
C GLU A 447 -21.10 10.86 -1.52
N TRP A 448 -19.76 10.79 -1.55
CA TRP A 448 -19.01 10.24 -2.68
C TRP A 448 -19.39 8.79 -3.00
N CYS A 449 -19.57 7.93 -1.98
CA CYS A 449 -20.00 6.54 -2.19
C CYS A 449 -21.38 6.47 -2.85
N LEU A 450 -22.32 7.32 -2.42
CA LEU A 450 -23.67 7.38 -3.00
C LEU A 450 -23.63 7.87 -4.44
N GLU A 451 -22.85 8.91 -4.73
CA GLU A 451 -22.67 9.43 -6.10
C GLU A 451 -22.04 8.40 -7.03
N MET A 452 -20.97 7.70 -6.59
CA MET A 452 -20.34 6.63 -7.36
C MET A 452 -21.30 5.46 -7.60
N ALA A 453 -22.08 5.08 -6.58
CA ALA A 453 -23.05 4.00 -6.70
C ALA A 453 -24.19 4.36 -7.68
N ASP A 454 -24.67 5.60 -7.65
CA ASP A 454 -25.68 6.09 -8.60
C ASP A 454 -25.13 6.14 -10.02
N MET A 455 -23.91 6.66 -10.23
CA MET A 455 -23.28 6.64 -11.55
C MET A 455 -23.05 5.22 -12.08
N ARG A 456 -22.61 4.29 -11.21
CA ARG A 456 -22.45 2.87 -11.58
C ARG A 456 -23.80 2.26 -11.98
N LYS A 457 -24.88 2.57 -11.25
CA LYS A 457 -26.24 2.14 -11.57
C LYS A 457 -26.71 2.73 -12.91
N GLN A 458 -26.54 4.03 -13.13
CA GLN A 458 -26.89 4.68 -14.41
C GLN A 458 -26.12 4.07 -15.59
N SER A 459 -24.84 3.73 -15.41
CA SER A 459 -24.03 3.03 -16.42
C SER A 459 -24.61 1.66 -16.77
N VAL A 460 -24.99 0.87 -15.75
CA VAL A 460 -25.62 -0.44 -15.93
C VAL A 460 -27.00 -0.31 -16.59
N ASP A 461 -27.85 0.61 -16.12
CA ASP A 461 -29.19 0.84 -16.66
C ASP A 461 -29.14 1.28 -18.13
N LYS A 462 -28.20 2.17 -18.48
CA LYS A 462 -27.93 2.57 -19.86
C LYS A 462 -27.45 1.40 -20.71
N GLY A 463 -26.58 0.54 -20.17
CA GLY A 463 -26.14 -0.68 -20.82
C GLY A 463 -27.29 -1.66 -21.09
N LYS A 464 -28.16 -1.87 -20.10
CA LYS A 464 -29.36 -2.72 -20.22
C LYS A 464 -30.37 -2.18 -21.23
N ALA A 465 -30.70 -0.89 -21.17
CA ALA A 465 -31.63 -0.27 -22.11
C ALA A 465 -31.14 -0.39 -23.56
N LYS A 466 -29.83 -0.18 -23.78
CA LYS A 466 -29.21 -0.32 -25.10
C LYS A 466 -29.20 -1.78 -25.59
N HIS A 467 -28.98 -2.74 -24.68
CA HIS A 467 -29.07 -4.16 -25.02
C HIS A 467 -30.50 -4.55 -25.46
N GLU A 468 -31.53 -4.04 -24.79
CA GLU A 468 -32.92 -4.27 -25.19
C GLU A 468 -33.25 -3.60 -26.53
N GLU A 469 -32.78 -2.36 -26.77
CA GLU A 469 -32.92 -1.69 -28.07
C GLU A 469 -32.32 -2.52 -29.21
N VAL A 470 -31.10 -3.05 -29.03
CA VAL A 470 -30.45 -3.92 -30.03
C VAL A 470 -31.25 -5.20 -30.25
N LYS A 471 -31.83 -5.76 -29.20
CA LYS A 471 -32.67 -6.97 -29.27
C LYS A 471 -33.97 -6.70 -30.05
N GLU A 472 -34.66 -5.60 -29.77
CA GLU A 472 -35.85 -5.17 -30.54
C GLU A 472 -35.49 -4.93 -32.01
N LEU A 473 -34.42 -4.20 -32.29
CA LEU A 473 -33.97 -3.93 -33.66
C LEU A 473 -33.59 -5.22 -34.39
N TYR A 474 -32.92 -6.16 -33.71
CA TYR A 474 -32.56 -7.46 -34.28
C TYR A 474 -33.80 -8.27 -34.72
N GLU A 475 -34.90 -8.17 -33.98
CA GLU A 475 -36.17 -8.83 -34.34
C GLU A 475 -36.82 -8.23 -35.60
N LEU A 476 -36.56 -6.95 -35.90
CA LEU A 476 -37.08 -6.23 -37.07
C LEU A 476 -36.25 -6.40 -38.35
N LEU A 477 -35.01 -6.91 -38.25
CA LEU A 477 -34.11 -7.05 -39.41
C LEU A 477 -34.57 -8.01 -40.53
N PRO A 478 -35.31 -9.11 -40.26
CA PRO A 478 -35.82 -9.97 -41.32
C PRO A 478 -36.78 -9.26 -42.28
N ALA A 479 -36.55 -9.39 -43.58
CA ALA A 479 -37.52 -8.89 -44.57
C ALA A 479 -38.81 -9.73 -44.55
N GLU A 480 -39.96 -9.06 -44.45
CA GLU A 480 -41.28 -9.69 -44.55
C GLU A 480 -41.83 -9.64 -45.97
N ASP A 481 -42.63 -10.64 -46.32
CA ASP A 481 -43.22 -10.75 -47.65
C ASP A 481 -44.20 -9.61 -47.92
N GLY A 482 -44.07 -8.96 -49.07
CA GLY A 482 -44.89 -7.81 -49.48
C GLY A 482 -44.52 -6.45 -48.86
N GLN A 483 -43.52 -6.37 -47.97
CA GLN A 483 -43.03 -5.10 -47.43
C GLN A 483 -41.91 -4.47 -48.28
N GLN A 484 -41.67 -3.16 -48.09
CA GLN A 484 -40.48 -2.52 -48.66
C GLN A 484 -39.24 -2.95 -47.89
N TYR A 485 -38.14 -3.20 -48.60
CA TYR A 485 -36.88 -3.65 -48.02
C TYR A 485 -35.70 -2.95 -48.69
N GLU A 486 -34.58 -2.88 -47.96
CA GLU A 486 -33.30 -2.38 -48.46
C GLU A 486 -32.18 -3.41 -48.20
N PHE A 487 -31.19 -3.42 -49.08
CA PHE A 487 -30.02 -4.28 -48.88
C PHE A 487 -28.96 -3.56 -48.06
N VAL A 488 -28.67 -4.11 -46.89
CA VAL A 488 -27.65 -3.57 -45.99
C VAL A 488 -26.39 -4.43 -46.05
N PRO A 489 -25.19 -3.84 -46.22
CA PRO A 489 -23.94 -4.59 -46.14
C PRO A 489 -23.76 -5.27 -44.78
N LEU A 490 -23.39 -6.54 -44.76
CA LEU A 490 -23.21 -7.31 -43.52
C LEU A 490 -22.20 -6.66 -42.56
N GLU A 491 -21.08 -6.15 -43.08
CA GLU A 491 -20.06 -5.50 -42.26
C GLU A 491 -20.56 -4.17 -41.68
N TRP A 492 -21.42 -3.45 -42.41
CA TRP A 492 -22.09 -2.27 -41.87
C TRP A 492 -23.07 -2.66 -40.77
N LEU A 493 -23.87 -3.72 -40.98
CA LEU A 493 -24.84 -4.19 -39.99
C LEU A 493 -24.17 -4.68 -38.71
N LYS A 494 -23.09 -5.46 -38.82
CA LYS A 494 -22.26 -5.85 -37.68
C LYS A 494 -21.74 -4.63 -36.95
N LYS A 495 -21.11 -3.70 -37.68
CA LYS A 495 -20.61 -2.47 -37.08
C LYS A 495 -21.73 -1.66 -36.42
N TRP A 496 -22.93 -1.60 -36.98
CA TRP A 496 -24.05 -0.85 -36.40
C TRP A 496 -24.62 -1.52 -35.14
N LEU A 497 -24.74 -2.86 -35.15
CA LEU A 497 -25.10 -3.68 -33.97
C LEU A 497 -23.95 -3.78 -32.94
N ASP A 498 -22.72 -3.46 -33.34
CA ASP A 498 -21.54 -3.42 -32.48
C ASP A 498 -21.21 -1.98 -32.03
N ASP A 499 -21.52 -0.90 -32.76
CA ASP A 499 -21.40 0.53 -32.33
C ASP A 499 -22.49 0.86 -31.30
N SER A 500 -23.59 0.08 -31.32
CA SER A 500 -24.47 -0.01 -30.17
C SER A 500 -23.76 -0.65 -28.94
N THR A 501 -22.52 -1.12 -29.07
CA THR A 501 -21.58 -1.45 -27.98
C THR A 501 -20.22 -0.72 -28.16
N VAL A 502 -20.05 0.45 -27.52
CA VAL A 502 -18.80 1.27 -27.39
C VAL A 502 -18.56 2.28 -28.55
N ASN A 503 -18.94 3.56 -28.43
CA ASN A 503 -18.08 4.59 -27.80
C ASN A 503 -18.79 5.91 -27.42
N THR A 504 -18.51 6.38 -26.21
CA THR A 504 -17.90 7.68 -25.90
C THR A 504 -17.88 8.74 -27.01
N ILE A 505 -18.67 9.81 -26.83
CA ILE A 505 -18.25 11.18 -27.21
C ILE A 505 -18.30 12.03 -25.93
N LEU A 506 -17.09 12.39 -25.48
CA LEU A 506 -16.72 13.46 -24.55
C LEU A 506 -17.49 14.75 -24.91
N LEU A 507 -18.05 15.56 -23.99
CA LEU A 507 -17.35 16.29 -22.92
C LEU A 507 -15.92 16.69 -23.27
N GLU A 508 -15.72 17.31 -24.44
CA GLU A 508 -14.66 18.30 -24.64
C GLU A 508 -15.30 19.67 -24.86
N THR A 509 -15.61 20.31 -23.73
CA THR A 509 -15.63 21.77 -23.63
C THR A 509 -14.23 22.31 -23.92
N CYS A 510 -14.19 23.40 -24.67
CA CYS A 510 -13.40 24.60 -24.36
C CYS A 510 -12.07 24.41 -23.61
N GLN A 511 -10.94 24.59 -24.31
CA GLN A 511 -9.99 25.67 -24.00
C GLN A 511 -8.88 25.72 -25.07
N LYS A 512 -8.71 26.91 -25.64
CA LYS A 512 -7.41 27.42 -26.09
C LYS A 512 -6.69 28.00 -24.89
#